data_AF-A0A7J2V9W0-F1
#
_entry.id   AF-A0A7J2V9W0-F1
#
_cell.length_a   1.000
_cell.length_b   1.000
_cell.length_c   1.000
_cell.angle_alpha   90.00
_cell.angle_beta   90.00
_cell.angle_gamma   90.00
#
_symmetry.space_group_name_H-M   'P 1'
#
loop_
_entity.id
_entity.type
_entity.pdbx_description
1 polymer ?
#
loop_
_entity_poly.entity_id
_entity_poly.type
_entity_poly.pdbx_seq_one_letter_code
_entity_poly.pdbx_strand_id
1 'polypeptide(L)'
;YGGSKVNSLIRDLVKYVLKTQYPYIKVTANSTPYTILIQLHGPLVGVGKTPVEVVYEVVKELWRYSTRETIERVARESSQFLWRIYQVAQRFGAITPETTHVNKRLLEAFSDTVIGKEALKEVLVRDYDISSYMDLAERIKQGRIGVYLRRYEKLQEHHILLLSYIELPVLRELPPLDTSTFMEKLLKRRVTILCLRCGYYREGRVEEFMKMSKFTCPKCSYATLTLVKGDVHAELEVVGKIRRGEKLTPEERKIHEDLVQRAVLLYNYGDKALLALSTPGVGSRDAARIINSYINGADLLQLLYEYEKRFIKIKKYLKERG
;
A
#
# COMPACT_ATOMS: atom_id res chain seq x y z
N TYR A 1 15.64 4.73 -25.87
CA TYR A 1 15.30 4.33 -24.49
C TYR A 1 16.44 3.49 -23.93
N GLY A 2 16.86 3.71 -22.69
CA GLY A 2 18.00 3.00 -22.09
C GLY A 2 17.72 1.55 -21.66
N GLY A 3 16.45 1.17 -21.54
CA GLY A 3 16.07 -0.15 -21.02
C GLY A 3 16.19 -0.23 -19.49
N SER A 4 15.72 -1.34 -18.92
CA SER A 4 15.55 -1.45 -17.45
C SER A 4 16.86 -1.31 -16.68
N LYS A 5 17.97 -1.83 -17.22
CA LYS A 5 19.27 -1.86 -16.51
C LYS A 5 19.98 -0.51 -16.52
N VAL A 6 19.98 0.21 -17.65
CA VAL A 6 20.51 1.57 -17.73
C VAL A 6 19.68 2.50 -16.84
N ASN A 7 18.35 2.37 -16.88
CA ASN A 7 17.47 3.18 -16.04
C ASN A 7 17.68 2.91 -14.54
N SER A 8 17.95 1.66 -14.14
CA SER A 8 18.30 1.34 -12.75
C SER A 8 19.60 2.02 -12.30
N LEU A 9 20.63 2.03 -13.15
CA LEU A 9 21.88 2.73 -12.85
C LEU A 9 21.67 4.25 -12.71
N ILE A 10 20.98 4.87 -13.67
CA ILE A 10 20.69 6.32 -13.60
C ILE A 10 19.82 6.65 -12.38
N ARG A 11 18.81 5.82 -12.07
CA ARG A 11 17.96 5.96 -10.87
C ARG A 11 18.81 5.99 -9.61
N ASP A 12 19.70 5.01 -9.46
CA ASP A 12 20.52 4.88 -8.25
C ASP A 12 21.59 5.99 -8.17
N LEU A 13 22.14 6.42 -9.31
CA LEU A 13 23.03 7.57 -9.40
C LEU A 13 22.34 8.86 -8.92
N VAL A 14 21.17 9.17 -9.47
CA VAL A 14 20.45 10.40 -9.10
C VAL A 14 20.06 10.37 -7.62
N LYS A 15 19.59 9.21 -7.13
CA LYS A 15 19.27 9.02 -5.71
C LYS A 15 20.50 9.21 -4.82
N TYR A 16 21.66 8.70 -5.24
CA TYR A 16 22.93 8.87 -4.54
C TYR A 16 23.30 10.35 -4.44
N VAL A 17 23.35 11.08 -5.56
CA VAL A 17 23.70 12.51 -5.59
C VAL A 17 22.74 13.33 -4.73
N LEU A 18 21.43 13.09 -4.84
CA LEU A 18 20.43 13.82 -4.04
C LEU A 18 20.58 13.57 -2.55
N LYS A 19 20.84 12.33 -2.13
CA LYS A 19 21.08 12.02 -0.70
C LYS A 19 22.35 12.69 -0.18
N THR A 20 23.40 12.78 -0.99
CA THR A 20 24.66 13.42 -0.60
C THR A 20 24.50 14.93 -0.46
N GLN A 21 23.80 15.59 -1.39
CA GLN A 21 23.64 17.04 -1.37
C GLN A 21 22.49 17.51 -0.46
N TYR A 22 21.43 16.71 -0.34
CA TYR A 22 20.21 17.04 0.40
C TYR A 22 19.84 15.91 1.38
N PRO A 23 20.67 15.64 2.40
CA PRO A 23 20.45 14.53 3.34
C PRO A 23 19.14 14.64 4.13
N TYR A 24 18.57 15.84 4.24
CA TYR A 24 17.29 16.12 4.88
C TYR A 24 16.06 15.81 4.01
N ILE A 25 16.24 15.62 2.70
CA ILE A 25 15.14 15.26 1.80
C ILE A 25 15.06 13.74 1.74
N LYS A 26 13.88 13.20 2.07
CA LYS A 26 13.62 11.79 1.87
C LYS A 26 13.35 11.56 0.38
N VAL A 27 14.25 10.81 -0.26
CA VAL A 27 14.16 10.47 -1.69
C VAL A 27 13.71 9.02 -1.86
N THR A 28 12.60 8.82 -2.58
CA THR A 28 12.23 7.51 -3.14
C THR A 28 12.43 7.53 -4.65
N ALA A 29 12.96 6.45 -5.21
CA ALA A 29 13.23 6.36 -6.64
C ALA A 29 12.92 4.96 -7.15
N ASN A 30 12.30 4.89 -8.31
CA ASN A 30 11.92 3.65 -8.99
C ASN A 30 12.20 3.78 -10.49
N SER A 31 12.37 2.65 -11.16
CA SER A 31 12.65 2.62 -12.60
C SER A 31 11.86 1.50 -13.28
N THR A 32 11.44 1.76 -14.51
CA THR A 32 10.91 0.79 -15.48
C THR A 32 11.81 0.79 -16.71
N PRO A 33 11.55 -0.04 -17.73
CA PRO A 33 12.27 0.06 -19.01
C PRO A 33 12.17 1.44 -19.69
N TYR A 34 11.16 2.24 -19.35
CA TYR A 34 10.83 3.49 -20.05
C TYR A 34 10.96 4.76 -19.20
N THR A 35 10.93 4.65 -17.87
CA THR A 35 10.84 5.82 -17.00
C THR A 35 11.62 5.63 -15.72
N ILE A 36 12.20 6.71 -15.22
CA ILE A 36 12.75 6.81 -13.88
C ILE A 36 11.87 7.79 -13.13
N LEU A 37 11.23 7.33 -12.05
CA LEU A 37 10.46 8.20 -11.17
C LEU A 37 11.24 8.48 -9.90
N ILE A 38 11.41 9.76 -9.59
CA ILE A 38 12.00 10.24 -8.35
C ILE A 38 10.95 11.05 -7.62
N GLN A 39 10.71 10.72 -6.36
CA GLN A 39 9.87 11.49 -5.47
C GLN A 39 10.71 12.06 -4.35
N LEU A 40 10.42 13.32 -4.05
CA LEU A 40 11.11 14.09 -3.04
C LEU A 40 10.09 14.43 -1.95
N HIS A 41 10.41 14.06 -0.71
CA HIS A 41 9.59 14.38 0.45
C HIS A 41 10.39 15.28 1.38
N GLY A 42 9.95 16.52 1.55
CA GLY A 42 10.62 17.53 2.36
C GLY A 42 10.55 18.92 1.72
N PRO A 43 11.11 19.94 2.38
CA PRO A 43 11.19 21.28 1.81
C PRO A 43 12.04 21.25 0.54
N LEU A 44 11.43 21.66 -0.58
CA LEU A 44 12.11 21.78 -1.88
C LEU A 44 12.74 23.16 -2.09
N VAL A 45 12.62 24.03 -1.08
CA VAL A 45 13.10 25.41 -1.08
C VAL A 45 14.30 25.49 -0.14
N GLY A 46 15.42 25.98 -0.66
CA GLY A 46 16.66 26.16 0.06
C GLY A 46 17.56 27.18 -0.66
N VAL A 47 18.70 27.48 -0.07
CA VAL A 47 19.71 28.39 -0.67
C VAL A 47 20.51 27.60 -1.70
N GLY A 48 20.54 28.05 -2.96
CA GLY A 48 21.26 27.40 -4.07
C GLY A 48 20.34 26.72 -5.09
N LYS A 49 20.86 25.70 -5.79
CA LYS A 49 20.07 24.95 -6.79
C LYS A 49 18.98 24.15 -6.10
N THR A 50 17.81 24.06 -6.73
CA THR A 50 16.74 23.18 -6.27
C THR A 50 17.09 21.72 -6.55
N PRO A 51 16.54 20.75 -5.77
CA PRO A 51 16.74 19.33 -6.05
C PRO A 51 16.37 18.93 -7.49
N VAL A 52 15.34 19.55 -8.07
CA VAL A 52 14.91 19.29 -9.45
C VAL A 52 15.97 19.76 -10.47
N GLU A 53 16.60 20.91 -10.23
CA GLU A 53 17.70 21.40 -11.06
C GLU A 53 18.92 20.49 -10.95
N VAL A 54 19.23 19.97 -9.76
CA VAL A 54 20.31 19.00 -9.58
C VAL A 54 20.03 17.70 -10.35
N VAL A 55 18.80 17.18 -10.33
CA VAL A 55 18.42 16.01 -11.15
C VAL A 55 18.67 16.29 -12.63
N TYR A 56 18.23 17.44 -13.13
CA TYR A 56 18.43 17.83 -14.52
C TYR A 56 19.92 17.89 -14.89
N GLU A 57 20.75 18.49 -14.05
CA GLU A 57 22.20 18.58 -14.27
C GLU A 57 22.87 17.21 -14.26
N VAL A 58 22.53 16.34 -13.31
CA VAL A 58 23.06 14.97 -13.27
C VAL A 58 22.75 14.23 -14.56
N VAL A 59 21.51 14.32 -15.06
CA VAL A 59 21.10 13.66 -16.31
C VAL A 59 21.77 14.30 -17.53
N LYS A 60 21.97 15.62 -17.53
CA LYS A 60 22.67 16.33 -18.61
C LYS A 60 24.17 16.02 -18.61
N GLU A 61 24.75 15.70 -17.46
CA GLU A 61 26.18 15.47 -17.26
C GLU A 61 26.52 14.05 -16.79
N LEU A 62 25.77 13.03 -17.24
CA LEU A 62 26.01 11.61 -16.87
C LEU A 62 27.47 11.17 -17.09
N TRP A 63 28.15 11.76 -18.08
CA TRP A 63 29.55 11.49 -18.38
C TRP A 63 30.49 11.79 -17.18
N ARG A 64 30.13 12.73 -16.29
CA ARG A 64 30.91 13.04 -15.08
C ARG A 64 30.88 11.91 -14.04
N TYR A 65 29.88 11.04 -14.11
CA TYR A 65 29.66 9.94 -13.16
C TYR A 65 30.02 8.57 -13.76
N SER A 66 30.79 8.59 -14.84
CA SER A 66 31.09 7.42 -15.66
C SER A 66 32.35 6.66 -15.24
N THR A 67 33.03 7.10 -14.17
CA THR A 67 34.21 6.39 -13.65
C THR A 67 33.79 5.11 -12.93
N ARG A 68 34.64 4.08 -13.00
CA ARG A 68 34.41 2.80 -12.32
C ARG A 68 34.17 2.99 -10.82
N GLU A 69 34.97 3.84 -10.18
CA GLU A 69 34.87 4.12 -8.75
C GLU A 69 33.53 4.78 -8.39
N THR A 70 33.07 5.76 -9.17
CA THR A 70 31.77 6.40 -8.94
C THR A 70 30.62 5.40 -9.08
N ILE A 71 30.64 4.58 -10.14
CA ILE A 71 29.60 3.57 -10.36
C ILE A 71 29.59 2.53 -9.24
N GLU A 72 30.76 2.07 -8.77
CA GLU A 72 30.86 1.16 -7.62
C GLU A 72 30.30 1.77 -6.34
N ARG A 73 30.57 3.05 -6.09
CA ARG A 73 30.04 3.77 -4.92
C ARG A 73 28.52 3.90 -4.99
N VAL A 74 27.99 4.25 -6.16
CA VAL A 74 26.54 4.30 -6.41
C VAL A 74 25.90 2.93 -6.22
N ALA A 75 26.52 1.87 -6.73
CA ALA A 75 26.03 0.50 -6.59
C ALA A 75 25.95 0.09 -5.12
N ARG A 76 26.98 0.35 -4.30
CA ARG A 76 27.02 0.01 -2.87
C ARG A 76 25.91 0.68 -2.05
N GLU A 77 25.51 1.89 -2.43
CA GLU A 77 24.43 2.64 -1.74
C GLU A 77 23.02 2.28 -2.24
N SER A 78 22.92 1.40 -3.24
CA SER A 78 21.65 1.03 -3.86
C SER A 78 20.86 0.00 -3.02
N SER A 79 19.54 0.02 -3.15
CA SER A 79 18.69 -1.06 -2.62
C SER A 79 18.92 -2.38 -3.35
N GLN A 80 19.34 -2.32 -4.61
CA GLN A 80 19.66 -3.50 -5.43
C GLN A 80 20.82 -4.29 -4.81
N PHE A 81 21.83 -3.58 -4.28
CA PHE A 81 22.96 -4.19 -3.61
C PHE A 81 22.57 -4.96 -2.35
N LEU A 82 21.71 -4.39 -1.49
CA LEU A 82 21.20 -5.10 -0.31
C LEU A 82 20.40 -6.35 -0.69
N TRP A 83 19.59 -6.27 -1.76
CA TRP A 83 18.88 -7.44 -2.28
C TRP A 83 19.84 -8.52 -2.78
N ARG A 84 20.89 -8.13 -3.50
CA ARG A 84 21.93 -9.07 -3.96
C ARG A 84 22.71 -9.66 -2.80
N ILE A 85 23.01 -8.90 -1.75
CA ILE A 85 23.61 -9.44 -0.51
C ILE A 85 22.72 -10.52 0.07
N TYR A 86 21.42 -10.30 0.20
CA TYR A 86 20.48 -11.31 0.71
C TYR A 86 20.55 -12.60 -0.12
N GLN A 87 20.45 -12.49 -1.46
CA GLN A 87 20.51 -13.65 -2.35
C GLN A 87 21.86 -14.37 -2.32
N VAL A 88 22.97 -13.64 -2.26
CA VAL A 88 24.31 -14.21 -2.17
C VAL A 88 24.50 -14.89 -0.80
N ALA A 89 24.11 -14.24 0.29
CA ALA A 89 24.21 -14.80 1.63
C ALA A 89 23.42 -16.10 1.78
N GLN A 90 22.25 -16.21 1.14
CA GLN A 90 21.49 -17.46 1.06
C GLN A 90 22.28 -18.57 0.35
N ARG A 91 22.88 -18.28 -0.81
CA ARG A 91 23.71 -19.26 -1.55
C ARG A 91 24.96 -19.68 -0.77
N PHE A 92 25.51 -18.79 0.05
CA PHE A 92 26.64 -19.06 0.94
C PHE A 92 26.23 -19.76 2.24
N GLY A 93 24.93 -19.96 2.49
CA GLY A 93 24.41 -20.56 3.73
C GLY A 93 24.48 -19.64 4.95
N ALA A 94 24.81 -18.35 4.77
CA ALA A 94 24.89 -17.37 5.85
C ALA A 94 23.51 -16.83 6.27
N ILE A 95 22.49 -16.97 5.42
CA ILE A 95 21.10 -16.64 5.73
C ILE A 95 20.21 -17.81 5.33
N THR A 96 19.42 -18.29 6.30
CA THR A 96 18.37 -19.28 6.06
C THR A 96 17.01 -18.60 6.23
N PRO A 97 16.20 -18.45 5.16
CA PRO A 97 14.99 -17.62 5.19
C PRO A 97 13.97 -18.01 6.27
N GLU A 98 13.93 -19.28 6.67
CA GLU A 98 12.97 -19.80 7.66
C GLU A 98 13.35 -19.46 9.11
N THR A 99 14.64 -19.24 9.38
CA THR A 99 15.16 -19.12 10.76
C THR A 99 15.85 -17.79 11.02
N THR A 100 16.33 -17.11 9.99
CA THR A 100 17.11 -15.90 10.12
C THR A 100 16.21 -14.68 10.01
N HIS A 101 16.09 -13.91 11.09
CA HIS A 101 15.40 -12.64 11.05
C HIS A 101 16.23 -11.59 10.28
N VAL A 102 15.95 -11.44 8.99
CA VAL A 102 16.68 -10.52 8.11
C VAL A 102 16.17 -9.09 8.28
N ASN A 103 17.08 -8.19 8.65
CA ASN A 103 16.83 -6.75 8.64
C ASN A 103 17.91 -6.03 7.83
N LYS A 104 17.69 -4.74 7.56
CA LYS A 104 18.62 -3.93 6.78
C LYS A 104 20.05 -3.91 7.36
N ARG A 105 20.19 -3.79 8.69
CA ARG A 105 21.49 -3.72 9.38
C ARG A 105 22.30 -5.01 9.21
N LEU A 106 21.64 -6.17 9.27
CA LEU A 106 22.27 -7.46 9.03
C LEU A 106 22.86 -7.53 7.61
N LEU A 107 22.08 -7.12 6.60
CA LEU A 107 22.57 -7.10 5.23
C LEU A 107 23.74 -6.13 5.06
N GLU A 108 23.66 -4.95 5.66
CA GLU A 108 24.75 -3.96 5.63
C GLU A 108 26.05 -4.52 6.24
N ALA A 109 25.97 -5.36 7.28
CA ALA A 109 27.14 -6.00 7.88
C ALA A 109 27.90 -6.94 6.93
N PHE A 110 27.26 -7.46 5.87
CA PHE A 110 27.92 -8.27 4.85
C PHE A 110 28.62 -7.46 3.76
N SER A 111 28.44 -6.13 3.70
CA SER A 111 28.88 -5.28 2.58
C SER A 111 30.39 -5.35 2.28
N ASP A 112 31.21 -5.50 3.33
CA ASP A 112 32.68 -5.55 3.21
C ASP A 112 33.24 -6.98 3.24
N THR A 113 32.36 -7.98 3.32
CA THR A 113 32.73 -9.40 3.31
C THR A 113 32.82 -9.95 1.88
N VAL A 114 33.22 -11.21 1.73
CA VAL A 114 33.21 -11.92 0.43
C VAL A 114 31.80 -11.93 -0.18
N ILE A 115 30.76 -12.05 0.64
CA ILE A 115 29.35 -11.98 0.21
C ILE A 115 29.06 -10.61 -0.41
N GLY A 116 29.46 -9.52 0.24
CA GLY A 116 29.28 -8.16 -0.27
C GLY A 116 30.06 -7.91 -1.56
N LYS A 117 31.31 -8.41 -1.66
CA LYS A 117 32.11 -8.31 -2.89
C LYS A 117 31.44 -9.01 -4.08
N GLU A 118 30.92 -10.22 -3.87
CA GLU A 118 30.21 -10.96 -4.92
C GLU A 118 28.86 -10.31 -5.28
N ALA A 119 28.11 -9.83 -4.27
CA ALA A 119 26.87 -9.08 -4.49
C ALA A 119 27.11 -7.82 -5.36
N LEU A 120 28.19 -7.08 -5.09
CA LEU A 120 28.54 -5.89 -5.88
C LEU A 120 28.85 -6.27 -7.33
N LYS A 121 29.60 -7.35 -7.53
CA LYS A 121 29.90 -7.87 -8.87
C LYS A 121 28.62 -8.24 -9.62
N GLU A 122 27.67 -8.90 -8.95
CA GLU A 122 26.37 -9.20 -9.56
C GLU A 122 25.59 -7.94 -9.92
N VAL A 123 25.56 -6.90 -9.06
CA VAL A 123 24.89 -5.64 -9.41
C VAL A 123 25.50 -5.04 -10.68
N LEU A 124 26.83 -4.93 -10.74
CA LEU A 124 27.53 -4.28 -11.85
C LEU A 124 27.39 -5.04 -13.18
N VAL A 125 27.30 -6.37 -13.14
CA VAL A 125 27.28 -7.23 -14.35
C VAL A 125 25.86 -7.65 -14.75
N ARG A 126 24.99 -7.92 -13.77
CA ARG A 126 23.65 -8.47 -14.02
C ARG A 126 22.56 -7.43 -13.94
N ASP A 127 22.64 -6.48 -13.02
CA ASP A 127 21.56 -5.51 -12.79
C ASP A 127 21.77 -4.19 -13.55
N TYR A 128 23.03 -3.82 -13.81
CA TYR A 128 23.39 -2.64 -14.57
C TYR A 128 23.89 -2.99 -15.97
N ASP A 129 23.64 -2.07 -16.91
CA ASP A 129 24.24 -2.09 -18.24
C ASP A 129 25.12 -0.84 -18.37
N ILE A 130 26.35 -0.98 -17.90
CA ILE A 130 27.32 0.11 -17.84
C ILE A 130 27.71 0.53 -19.27
N SER A 131 27.87 -0.42 -20.20
CA SER A 131 28.18 -0.13 -21.60
C SER A 131 27.16 0.81 -22.25
N SER A 132 25.87 0.47 -22.16
CA SER A 132 24.80 1.30 -22.75
C SER A 132 24.64 2.63 -22.00
N TYR A 133 24.90 2.66 -20.69
CA TYR A 133 24.97 3.91 -19.93
C TYR A 133 26.06 4.85 -20.46
N MET A 134 27.27 4.33 -20.73
CA MET A 134 28.39 5.11 -21.27
C MET A 134 28.08 5.67 -22.65
N ASP A 135 27.51 4.86 -23.55
CA ASP A 135 27.09 5.31 -24.88
C ASP A 135 26.00 6.40 -24.79
N LEU A 136 25.02 6.24 -23.90
CA LEU A 136 24.01 7.26 -23.64
C LEU A 136 24.63 8.57 -23.11
N ALA A 137 25.53 8.48 -22.14
CA ALA A 137 26.22 9.63 -21.56
C ALA A 137 27.02 10.40 -22.61
N GLU A 138 27.73 9.70 -23.49
CA GLU A 138 28.51 10.32 -24.56
C GLU A 138 27.62 10.96 -25.63
N ARG A 139 26.50 10.32 -26.02
CA ARG A 139 25.53 10.92 -26.96
C ARG A 139 24.87 12.19 -26.40
N ILE A 140 24.59 12.23 -25.10
CA ILE A 140 24.09 13.44 -24.43
C ILE A 140 25.17 14.52 -24.44
N LYS A 141 26.40 14.18 -24.05
CA LYS A 141 27.55 15.11 -24.04
C LYS A 141 27.82 15.74 -25.41
N GLN A 142 27.72 14.94 -26.48
CA GLN A 142 27.89 15.38 -27.87
C GLN A 142 26.69 16.14 -28.43
N GLY A 143 25.60 16.30 -27.66
CA GLY A 143 24.38 16.98 -28.11
C GLY A 143 23.52 16.17 -29.09
N ARG A 144 23.84 14.89 -29.33
CA ARG A 144 23.03 13.99 -30.17
C ARG A 144 21.71 13.60 -29.50
N ILE A 145 21.67 13.63 -28.17
CA ILE A 145 20.46 13.45 -27.36
C ILE A 145 20.25 14.72 -26.53
N GLY A 146 19.15 15.41 -26.78
CA GLY A 146 18.74 16.59 -26.00
C GLY A 146 18.10 16.19 -24.67
N VAL A 147 18.44 16.92 -23.60
CA VAL A 147 17.81 16.79 -22.28
C VAL A 147 17.03 18.08 -22.01
N TYR A 148 15.74 17.95 -21.71
CA TYR A 148 14.85 19.09 -21.51
C TYR A 148 14.18 19.03 -20.14
N LEU A 149 14.17 20.16 -19.43
CA LEU A 149 13.40 20.33 -18.19
C LEU A 149 12.04 20.94 -18.52
N ARG A 150 10.96 20.28 -18.13
CA ARG A 150 9.59 20.81 -18.23
C ARG A 150 8.93 20.78 -16.85
N ARG A 151 8.27 21.88 -16.49
CA ARG A 151 7.50 22.01 -15.25
C ARG A 151 6.02 22.04 -15.61
N TYR A 152 5.21 21.30 -14.86
CA TYR A 152 3.76 21.26 -15.03
C TYR A 152 3.10 21.56 -13.70
N GLU A 153 2.09 22.41 -13.69
CA GLU A 153 1.30 22.70 -12.48
C GLU A 153 0.43 21.51 -12.08
N LYS A 154 -0.01 20.72 -13.07
CA LYS A 154 -0.81 19.52 -12.89
C LYS A 154 -0.23 18.37 -13.72
N LEU A 155 -0.34 17.15 -13.18
CA LEU A 155 0.02 15.94 -13.92
C LEU A 155 -0.89 15.80 -15.16
N GLN A 156 -0.28 15.46 -16.28
CA GLN A 156 -0.96 15.22 -17.55
C GLN A 156 -1.34 13.73 -17.63
N GLU A 157 -2.27 13.38 -18.51
CA GLU A 157 -2.77 11.99 -18.65
C GLU A 157 -1.64 10.98 -18.88
N HIS A 158 -0.66 11.32 -19.72
CA HIS A 158 0.52 10.48 -19.96
C HIS A 158 1.43 10.34 -18.73
N HIS A 159 1.50 11.35 -17.85
CA HIS A 159 2.22 11.21 -16.57
C HIS A 159 1.51 10.21 -15.65
N ILE A 160 0.18 10.25 -15.60
CA ILE A 160 -0.65 9.36 -14.78
C ILE A 160 -0.50 7.91 -15.26
N LEU A 161 -0.55 7.69 -16.59
CA LEU A 161 -0.31 6.38 -17.19
C LEU A 161 1.07 5.84 -16.80
N LEU A 162 2.13 6.63 -16.91
CA LEU A 162 3.49 6.21 -16.51
C LEU A 162 3.58 5.86 -15.02
N LEU A 163 2.92 6.62 -14.14
CA LEU A 163 2.88 6.35 -12.71
C LEU A 163 2.15 5.04 -12.37
N SER A 164 1.14 4.66 -13.15
CA SER A 164 0.40 3.40 -12.97
C SER A 164 1.26 2.16 -13.18
N TYR A 165 2.25 2.22 -14.09
CA TYR A 165 3.17 1.11 -14.38
C TYR A 165 4.22 0.85 -13.29
N ILE A 166 4.48 1.83 -12.41
CA ILE A 166 5.54 1.73 -11.40
C ILE A 166 5.01 1.11 -10.09
N GLU A 167 3.73 0.70 -10.05
CA GLU A 167 3.00 0.22 -8.84
C GLU A 167 3.23 1.09 -7.60
N LEU A 168 3.61 2.33 -7.85
CA LEU A 168 4.11 3.24 -6.86
C LEU A 168 2.85 3.85 -6.24
N PRO A 169 2.66 3.78 -4.91
CA PRO A 169 1.50 4.36 -4.24
C PRO A 169 1.55 5.90 -4.22
N VAL A 170 2.14 6.52 -5.24
CA VAL A 170 2.00 7.94 -5.58
C VAL A 170 0.60 8.19 -6.15
N LEU A 171 -0.03 7.13 -6.67
CA LEU A 171 -1.45 7.07 -7.03
C LEU A 171 -2.14 5.94 -6.24
N ARG A 172 -2.03 6.00 -4.91
CA ARG A 172 -3.14 5.57 -4.05
C ARG A 172 -3.85 6.77 -3.41
N GLU A 173 -3.77 7.94 -4.04
CA GLU A 173 -5.02 8.63 -4.28
C GLU A 173 -5.63 7.91 -5.48
N LEU A 174 -6.63 7.11 -5.17
CA LEU A 174 -7.48 6.47 -6.15
C LEU A 174 -7.92 7.50 -7.21
N PRO A 175 -8.26 7.07 -8.43
CA PRO A 175 -8.91 7.94 -9.41
C PRO A 175 -9.97 8.80 -8.70
N PRO A 176 -10.15 10.06 -9.11
CA PRO A 176 -10.96 11.04 -8.39
C PRO A 176 -12.24 10.38 -7.94
N LEU A 177 -12.39 10.25 -6.61
CA LEU A 177 -13.61 9.85 -5.92
C LEU A 177 -14.50 8.94 -6.78
N ASP A 178 -14.03 7.76 -7.19
CA ASP A 178 -14.96 6.79 -7.81
C ASP A 178 -15.77 6.10 -6.70
N THR A 179 -16.41 6.95 -5.92
CA THR A 179 -17.39 6.66 -4.89
C THR A 179 -18.55 5.88 -5.50
N SER A 180 -18.86 6.10 -6.79
CA SER A 180 -19.74 5.24 -7.59
C SER A 180 -19.24 3.80 -7.64
N THR A 181 -18.02 3.55 -8.08
CA THR A 181 -17.46 2.19 -8.14
C THR A 181 -17.27 1.55 -6.76
N PHE A 182 -16.91 2.34 -5.74
CA PHE A 182 -16.89 1.86 -4.35
C PHE A 182 -18.29 1.47 -3.86
N MET A 183 -19.28 2.33 -4.08
CA MET A 183 -20.67 2.08 -3.71
C MET A 183 -21.22 0.85 -4.43
N GLU A 184 -20.98 0.71 -5.73
CA GLU A 184 -21.39 -0.47 -6.49
C GLU A 184 -20.77 -1.76 -5.93
N LYS A 185 -19.48 -1.75 -5.60
CA LYS A 185 -18.80 -2.90 -4.99
C LYS A 185 -19.37 -3.21 -3.61
N LEU A 186 -19.65 -2.18 -2.82
CA LEU A 186 -20.22 -2.33 -1.48
C LEU A 186 -21.64 -2.91 -1.54
N LEU A 187 -22.47 -2.43 -2.47
CA LEU A 187 -23.83 -2.90 -2.71
C LEU A 187 -23.87 -4.37 -3.16
N LYS A 188 -22.93 -4.77 -4.03
CA LYS A 188 -22.81 -6.15 -4.52
C LYS A 188 -22.15 -7.10 -3.52
N ARG A 189 -21.64 -6.60 -2.39
CA ARG A 189 -20.96 -7.41 -1.37
C ARG A 189 -21.95 -8.35 -0.69
N ARG A 190 -21.54 -9.61 -0.51
CA ARG A 190 -22.32 -10.59 0.27
C ARG A 190 -22.07 -10.42 1.76
N VAL A 191 -23.15 -10.41 2.52
CA VAL A 191 -23.17 -10.32 3.98
C VAL A 191 -24.19 -11.31 4.54
N THR A 192 -23.97 -11.74 5.79
CA THR A 192 -24.90 -12.61 6.50
C THR A 192 -25.56 -11.81 7.61
N ILE A 193 -26.89 -11.74 7.57
CA ILE A 193 -27.69 -11.23 8.68
C ILE A 193 -28.05 -12.38 9.63
N LEU A 194 -28.08 -12.10 10.93
CA LEU A 194 -28.38 -13.06 12.00
C LEU A 194 -29.36 -12.44 12.99
N CYS A 195 -30.38 -13.18 13.41
CA CYS A 195 -31.31 -12.77 14.46
C CYS A 195 -30.85 -13.30 15.81
N LEU A 196 -30.54 -12.40 16.75
CA LEU A 196 -30.11 -12.76 18.10
C LEU A 196 -31.18 -13.50 18.91
N ARG A 197 -32.46 -13.33 18.58
CA ARG A 197 -33.57 -13.95 19.32
C ARG A 197 -33.90 -15.37 18.86
N CYS A 198 -34.13 -15.56 17.56
CA CYS A 198 -34.62 -16.85 17.03
C CYS A 198 -33.56 -17.63 16.24
N GLY A 199 -32.35 -17.08 16.07
CA GLY A 199 -31.26 -17.70 15.33
C GLY A 199 -31.49 -17.81 13.82
N TYR A 200 -32.48 -17.10 13.28
CA TYR A 200 -32.65 -16.96 11.84
C TYR A 200 -31.41 -16.30 11.24
N TYR A 201 -30.86 -16.86 10.18
CA TYR A 201 -29.80 -16.22 9.41
C TYR A 201 -30.07 -16.31 7.92
N ARG A 202 -29.55 -15.35 7.16
CA ARG A 202 -29.64 -15.33 5.70
C ARG A 202 -28.41 -14.63 5.14
N GLU A 203 -27.80 -15.25 4.14
CA GLU A 203 -26.78 -14.62 3.31
C GLU A 203 -27.46 -13.92 2.12
N GLY A 204 -26.96 -12.76 1.75
CA GLY A 204 -27.47 -11.98 0.62
C GLY A 204 -26.55 -10.82 0.29
N ARG A 205 -26.86 -10.09 -0.78
CA ARG A 205 -26.13 -8.86 -1.10
C ARG A 205 -26.64 -7.69 -0.26
N VAL A 206 -25.78 -6.70 0.00
CA VAL A 206 -26.16 -5.48 0.72
C VAL A 206 -27.37 -4.81 0.06
N GLU A 207 -27.38 -4.69 -1.27
CA GLU A 207 -28.50 -4.12 -2.04
C GLU A 207 -29.83 -4.87 -1.85
N GLU A 208 -29.80 -6.16 -1.52
CA GLU A 208 -31.00 -6.96 -1.27
C GLU A 208 -31.57 -6.67 0.12
N PHE A 209 -30.71 -6.44 1.12
CA PHE A 209 -31.13 -6.10 2.48
C PHE A 209 -31.55 -4.64 2.64
N MET A 210 -31.02 -3.71 1.84
CA MET A 210 -31.48 -2.30 1.82
C MET A 210 -32.94 -2.16 1.38
N LYS A 211 -33.51 -3.16 0.71
CA LYS A 211 -34.94 -3.16 0.34
C LYS A 211 -35.84 -3.43 1.56
N MET A 212 -35.27 -3.79 2.71
CA MET A 212 -36.02 -3.99 3.94
C MET A 212 -36.36 -2.63 4.56
N SER A 213 -37.64 -2.29 4.65
CA SER A 213 -38.10 -1.02 5.24
C SER A 213 -37.75 -0.87 6.73
N LYS A 214 -37.63 -1.99 7.44
CA LYS A 214 -37.11 -2.07 8.82
C LYS A 214 -36.26 -3.33 8.96
N PHE A 215 -35.16 -3.24 9.71
CA PHE A 215 -34.31 -4.40 10.05
C PHE A 215 -34.94 -5.27 11.15
N THR A 216 -36.18 -5.73 10.89
CA THR A 216 -36.89 -6.70 11.73
C THR A 216 -36.73 -8.11 11.17
N CYS A 217 -36.62 -9.09 12.07
CA CYS A 217 -36.46 -10.48 11.66
C CYS A 217 -37.73 -10.99 10.97
N PRO A 218 -37.66 -11.56 9.75
CA PRO A 218 -38.84 -12.07 9.05
C PRO A 218 -39.43 -13.33 9.71
N LYS A 219 -38.66 -14.03 10.55
CA LYS A 219 -39.11 -15.27 11.22
C LYS A 219 -39.83 -15.01 12.54
N CYS A 220 -39.40 -14.02 13.32
CA CYS A 220 -39.96 -13.78 14.66
C CYS A 220 -40.48 -12.35 14.86
N SER A 221 -40.31 -11.45 13.89
CA SER A 221 -40.75 -10.05 13.92
C SER A 221 -40.08 -9.13 14.94
N TYR A 222 -39.06 -9.61 15.68
CA TYR A 222 -38.27 -8.77 16.59
C TYR A 222 -37.16 -8.04 15.83
N ALA A 223 -36.88 -6.81 16.25
CA ALA A 223 -35.80 -5.98 15.75
C ALA A 223 -34.43 -6.36 16.36
N THR A 224 -34.00 -7.59 16.11
CA THR A 224 -32.77 -8.16 16.68
C THR A 224 -31.84 -8.71 15.60
N LEU A 225 -31.94 -8.17 14.39
CA LEU A 225 -31.03 -8.51 13.30
C LEU A 225 -29.67 -7.84 13.50
N THR A 226 -28.61 -8.59 13.26
CA THR A 226 -27.20 -8.16 13.33
C THR A 226 -26.45 -8.61 12.08
N LEU A 227 -25.29 -7.99 11.78
CA LEU A 227 -24.38 -8.48 10.73
C LEU A 227 -23.30 -9.38 11.32
N VAL A 228 -23.07 -10.50 10.65
CA VAL A 228 -21.95 -11.39 10.92
C VAL A 228 -20.68 -10.82 10.25
N LYS A 229 -19.60 -10.64 11.00
CA LYS A 229 -18.33 -10.04 10.48
C LYS A 229 -17.06 -10.81 10.86
N GLY A 230 -17.06 -11.50 11.99
CA GLY A 230 -15.93 -12.30 12.46
C GLY A 230 -15.95 -13.71 11.89
N ASP A 231 -15.59 -14.68 12.74
CA ASP A 231 -15.78 -16.10 12.44
C ASP A 231 -17.28 -16.41 12.45
N VAL A 232 -17.81 -16.78 11.27
CA VAL A 232 -19.23 -17.10 11.07
C VAL A 232 -19.66 -18.25 11.97
N HIS A 233 -18.82 -19.26 12.16
CA HIS A 233 -19.15 -20.39 13.02
C HIS A 233 -19.20 -19.97 14.48
N ALA A 234 -18.23 -19.18 14.95
CA ALA A 234 -18.21 -18.70 16.33
C ALA A 234 -19.40 -17.79 16.65
N GLU A 235 -19.72 -16.82 15.78
CA GLU A 235 -20.84 -15.90 16.00
C GLU A 235 -22.20 -16.62 15.97
N LEU A 236 -22.38 -17.63 15.10
CA LEU A 236 -23.57 -18.48 15.07
C LEU A 236 -23.66 -19.39 16.32
N GLU A 237 -22.54 -19.96 16.76
CA GLU A 237 -22.49 -20.83 17.93
C GLU A 237 -22.89 -20.08 19.20
N VAL A 238 -22.38 -18.86 19.39
CA VAL A 238 -22.73 -17.99 20.53
C VAL A 238 -24.24 -17.76 20.60
N VAL A 239 -24.89 -17.42 19.48
CA VAL A 239 -26.35 -17.25 19.45
C VAL A 239 -27.07 -18.58 19.70
N GLY A 240 -26.53 -19.70 19.21
CA GLY A 240 -27.02 -21.04 19.49
C GLY A 240 -27.01 -21.39 20.99
N LYS A 241 -25.89 -21.12 21.68
CA LYS A 241 -25.72 -21.37 23.12
C LYS A 241 -26.71 -20.57 23.96
N ILE A 242 -26.87 -19.28 23.66
CA ILE A 242 -27.84 -18.42 24.35
C ILE A 242 -29.26 -18.97 24.21
N ARG A 243 -29.64 -19.41 23.01
CA ARG A 243 -30.97 -19.99 22.76
C ARG A 243 -31.22 -21.29 23.51
N ARG A 244 -30.17 -22.05 23.82
CA ARG A 244 -30.24 -23.28 24.62
C ARG A 244 -30.09 -23.02 26.12
N GLY A 245 -29.90 -21.77 26.54
CA GLY A 245 -29.71 -21.40 27.96
C GLY A 245 -28.33 -21.77 28.50
N GLU A 246 -27.35 -22.00 27.63
CA GLU A 246 -25.98 -22.35 28.04
C GLU A 246 -25.20 -21.12 28.52
N LYS A 247 -24.23 -21.34 29.42
CA LYS A 247 -23.34 -20.28 29.91
C LYS A 247 -22.29 -19.97 28.85
N LEU A 248 -22.10 -18.68 28.57
CA LEU A 248 -21.03 -18.20 27.68
C LEU A 248 -19.71 -18.05 28.44
N THR A 249 -18.61 -18.38 27.76
CA THR A 249 -17.25 -18.04 28.20
C THR A 249 -17.02 -16.53 28.16
N PRO A 250 -15.96 -16.00 28.80
CA PRO A 250 -15.61 -14.58 28.72
C PRO A 250 -15.39 -14.08 27.28
N GLU A 251 -14.81 -14.90 26.41
CA GLU A 251 -14.59 -14.59 24.99
C GLU A 251 -15.91 -14.56 24.22
N GLU A 252 -16.78 -15.56 24.43
CA GLU A 252 -18.11 -15.64 23.81
C GLU A 252 -19.01 -14.48 24.25
N ARG A 253 -18.88 -14.03 25.50
CA ARG A 253 -19.61 -12.87 26.01
C ARG A 253 -19.23 -11.59 25.25
N LYS A 254 -17.94 -11.39 24.96
CA LYS A 254 -17.48 -10.24 24.15
C LYS A 254 -18.04 -10.29 22.73
N ILE A 255 -18.10 -11.49 22.13
CA ILE A 255 -18.73 -11.69 20.81
C ILE A 255 -20.21 -11.33 20.88
N HIS A 256 -20.93 -11.82 21.89
CA HIS A 256 -22.34 -11.50 22.07
C HIS A 256 -22.59 -10.00 22.25
N GLU A 257 -21.81 -9.33 23.10
CA GLU A 257 -21.90 -7.88 23.31
C GLU A 257 -21.68 -7.10 22.00
N ASP A 258 -20.70 -7.49 21.20
CA ASP A 258 -20.43 -6.87 19.90
C ASP A 258 -21.60 -7.10 18.91
N LEU A 259 -22.16 -8.31 18.87
CA LEU A 259 -23.33 -8.62 18.06
C LEU A 259 -24.56 -7.79 18.47
N VAL A 260 -24.77 -7.58 19.76
CA VAL A 260 -25.85 -6.73 20.30
C VAL A 260 -25.64 -5.28 19.86
N GLN A 261 -24.42 -4.75 19.95
CA GLN A 261 -24.11 -3.38 19.50
C GLN A 261 -24.40 -3.20 18.01
N ARG A 262 -23.98 -4.16 17.17
CA ARG A 262 -24.28 -4.15 15.73
C ARG A 262 -25.80 -4.19 15.48
N ALA A 263 -26.56 -4.97 16.26
CA ALA A 263 -28.02 -5.04 16.13
C ALA A 263 -28.71 -3.71 16.48
N VAL A 264 -28.26 -3.04 17.54
CA VAL A 264 -28.75 -1.72 17.93
C VAL A 264 -28.49 -0.69 16.83
N LEU A 265 -27.30 -0.72 16.21
CA LEU A 265 -26.97 0.18 15.10
C LEU A 265 -27.88 -0.06 13.89
N LEU A 266 -28.10 -1.32 13.50
CA LEU A 266 -29.00 -1.66 12.40
C LEU A 266 -30.44 -1.22 12.66
N TYR A 267 -30.93 -1.43 13.89
CA TYR A 267 -32.28 -1.03 14.24
C TYR A 267 -32.48 0.49 14.17
N ASN A 268 -31.54 1.26 14.72
CA ASN A 268 -31.68 2.72 14.84
C ASN A 268 -31.34 3.47 13.54
N TYR A 269 -30.38 2.97 12.76
CA TYR A 269 -29.83 3.72 11.63
C TYR A 269 -30.02 3.03 10.27
N GLY A 270 -30.65 1.86 10.24
CA GLY A 270 -31.07 1.15 9.04
C GLY A 270 -29.94 0.99 8.01
N ASP A 271 -30.21 1.43 6.78
CA ASP A 271 -29.30 1.33 5.65
C ASP A 271 -27.92 1.95 5.90
N LYS A 272 -27.86 3.03 6.69
CA LYS A 272 -26.58 3.69 7.03
C LYS A 272 -25.70 2.76 7.86
N ALA A 273 -26.30 2.07 8.83
CA ALA A 273 -25.60 1.06 9.62
C ALA A 273 -25.29 -0.19 8.80
N LEU A 274 -26.19 -0.61 7.91
CA LEU A 274 -25.93 -1.73 7.01
C LEU A 274 -24.70 -1.45 6.12
N LEU A 275 -24.62 -0.28 5.50
CA LEU A 275 -23.49 0.12 4.68
C LEU A 275 -22.19 0.18 5.51
N ALA A 276 -22.22 0.82 6.67
CA ALA A 276 -21.06 0.92 7.56
C ALA A 276 -20.56 -0.45 8.03
N LEU A 277 -21.47 -1.30 8.50
CA LEU A 277 -21.14 -2.66 8.92
C LEU A 277 -20.83 -3.58 7.74
N SER A 278 -21.09 -3.20 6.49
CA SER A 278 -20.66 -3.98 5.32
C SER A 278 -19.27 -3.58 4.83
N THR A 279 -18.78 -2.41 5.22
CA THR A 279 -17.45 -1.91 4.85
C THR A 279 -16.33 -2.73 5.52
N PRO A 280 -15.28 -3.14 4.77
CA PRO A 280 -14.13 -3.83 5.33
C PRO A 280 -13.40 -3.01 6.41
N GLY A 281 -13.06 -3.64 7.53
CA GLY A 281 -12.32 -3.01 8.63
C GLY A 281 -13.14 -2.09 9.54
N VAL A 282 -14.46 -2.00 9.34
CA VAL A 282 -15.35 -1.23 10.23
C VAL A 282 -15.95 -2.16 11.29
N GLY A 283 -15.59 -2.02 12.56
CA GLY A 283 -16.25 -2.73 13.67
C GLY A 283 -17.56 -2.06 14.12
N SER A 284 -18.22 -2.61 15.14
CA SER A 284 -19.39 -1.99 15.81
C SER A 284 -19.09 -0.56 16.30
N ARG A 285 -17.95 -0.38 16.97
CA ARG A 285 -17.48 0.92 17.49
C ARG A 285 -17.17 1.93 16.38
N ASP A 286 -16.56 1.47 15.29
CA ASP A 286 -16.27 2.33 14.15
C ASP A 286 -17.54 2.71 13.40
N ALA A 287 -18.47 1.78 13.22
CA ALA A 287 -19.77 2.06 12.62
C ALA A 287 -20.53 3.12 13.41
N ALA A 288 -20.55 3.03 14.74
CA ALA A 288 -21.15 4.05 15.60
C ALA A 288 -20.51 5.44 15.40
N ARG A 289 -19.18 5.50 15.32
CA ARG A 289 -18.44 6.75 15.05
C ARG A 289 -18.76 7.33 13.67
N ILE A 290 -18.77 6.50 12.63
CA ILE A 290 -19.06 6.91 11.25
C ILE A 290 -20.48 7.47 11.15
N ILE A 291 -21.46 6.78 11.73
CA ILE A 291 -22.85 7.21 11.75
C ILE A 291 -22.99 8.54 12.48
N ASN A 292 -22.33 8.70 13.64
CA ASN A 292 -22.36 9.95 14.38
C ASN A 292 -21.75 11.11 13.56
N SER A 293 -20.59 10.91 12.93
CA SER A 293 -19.99 11.92 12.06
C SER A 293 -20.90 12.30 10.90
N TYR A 294 -21.59 11.32 10.29
CA TYR A 294 -22.57 11.58 9.24
C TYR A 294 -23.78 12.40 9.74
N ILE A 295 -24.30 12.10 10.94
CA ILE A 295 -25.38 12.90 11.55
C ILE A 295 -24.93 14.36 11.76
N ASN A 296 -23.65 14.57 12.05
CA ASN A 296 -23.04 15.90 12.19
C ASN A 296 -22.65 16.56 10.84
N GLY A 297 -23.14 16.04 9.70
CA GLY A 297 -23.00 16.66 8.39
C GLY A 297 -21.82 16.17 7.54
N ALA A 298 -21.08 15.15 7.97
CA ALA A 298 -20.03 14.56 7.15
C ALA A 298 -20.60 13.67 6.02
N ASP A 299 -19.87 13.51 4.92
CA ASP A 299 -20.23 12.59 3.84
C ASP A 299 -20.01 11.12 4.26
N LEU A 300 -21.09 10.34 4.31
CA LEU A 300 -21.05 8.92 4.71
C LEU A 300 -20.14 8.10 3.78
N LEU A 301 -20.28 8.29 2.47
CA LEU A 301 -19.60 7.48 1.47
C LEU A 301 -18.09 7.74 1.50
N GLN A 302 -17.71 9.00 1.69
CA GLN A 302 -16.32 9.40 1.91
C GLN A 302 -15.74 8.77 3.19
N LEU A 303 -16.49 8.79 4.30
CA LEU A 303 -16.05 8.18 5.56
C LEU A 303 -15.83 6.67 5.42
N LEU A 304 -16.78 5.95 4.81
CA LEU A 304 -16.67 4.50 4.58
C LEU A 304 -15.46 4.15 3.73
N TYR A 305 -15.22 4.94 2.69
CA TYR A 305 -14.10 4.74 1.79
C TYR A 305 -12.75 4.92 2.47
N GLU A 306 -12.61 5.93 3.33
CA GLU A 306 -11.39 6.14 4.13
C GLU A 306 -11.09 4.97 5.06
N TYR A 307 -12.13 4.35 5.63
CA TYR A 307 -11.99 3.14 6.44
C TYR A 307 -11.51 1.94 5.61
N GLU A 308 -12.06 1.73 4.40
CA GLU A 308 -11.59 0.65 3.52
C GLU A 308 -10.12 0.85 3.11
N LYS A 309 -9.70 2.08 2.78
CA LYS A 309 -8.29 2.39 2.49
C LYS A 309 -7.37 2.01 3.64
N ARG A 310 -7.74 2.40 4.87
CA ARG A 310 -6.98 2.07 6.08
C ARG A 310 -6.89 0.57 6.27
N PHE A 311 -8.00 -0.15 6.10
CA PHE A 311 -8.04 -1.60 6.21
C PHE A 311 -7.15 -2.30 5.19
N ILE A 312 -7.21 -1.91 3.91
CA ILE A 312 -6.35 -2.46 2.85
C ILE A 312 -4.87 -2.21 3.16
N LYS A 313 -4.53 -1.02 3.65
CA LYS A 313 -3.16 -0.66 4.04
C LYS A 313 -2.67 -1.57 5.17
N ILE A 314 -3.46 -1.75 6.23
CA ILE A 314 -3.12 -2.61 7.38
C ILE A 314 -3.04 -4.09 6.97
N LYS A 315 -3.98 -4.58 6.17
CA LYS A 315 -4.03 -5.97 5.69
C LYS A 315 -2.78 -6.35 4.88
N LYS A 316 -2.21 -5.41 4.12
CA LYS A 316 -0.95 -5.62 3.40
C LYS A 316 0.21 -5.90 4.37
N TYR A 317 0.34 -5.13 5.45
CA TYR A 317 1.37 -5.32 6.47
C TYR A 317 1.22 -6.64 7.25
N LEU A 318 -0.02 -7.11 7.46
CA LEU A 318 -0.28 -8.38 8.16
C LEU A 318 0.05 -9.60 7.30
N LYS A 319 -0.13 -9.52 5.97
CA LYS A 319 0.27 -10.57 5.03
C LYS A 319 1.78 -10.66 4.77
N GLU A 320 2.52 -9.60 5.02
CA GLU A 320 3.99 -9.58 4.88
C GLU A 320 4.71 -10.11 6.14
N ARG A 321 3.96 -10.50 7.19
CA ARG A 321 4.47 -10.93 8.49
C ARG A 321 4.12 -12.38 8.88
N GLY A 322 3.36 -13.10 8.04
CA GLY A 322 3.05 -14.52 8.21
C GLY A 322 3.38 -15.26 6.93
#